data_AF-A0ABD0P736-F1
#
_entry.id   AF-A0ABD0P736-F1
#
_cell.length_a   1.000
_cell.length_b   1.000
_cell.length_c   1.000
_cell.angle_alpha   90.00
_cell.angle_beta   90.00
_cell.angle_gamma   90.00
#
_symmetry.space_group_name_H-M   'P 1'
#
loop_
_entity.id
_entity.type
_entity.pdbx_description
1 polymer ?
#
loop_
_entity_poly.entity_id
_entity_poly.type
_entity_poly.pdbx_seq_one_letter_code
_entity_poly.pdbx_strand_id
1 'polypeptide(L)'
;MELSEQEDLRKFHYHTLKLYCALCAHGNTRVAHALCSHLDQSQLLYTIDNQYLSGLLREGFYDVLISVHLETARAARRMMNNEFIIPITAETRGIRLFPDASKRHRPPGVSLSTSLKP
;
A
#
# COMPACT_ATOMS: atom_id res chain seq x y z
N MET A 1 9.34 19.07 14.54
CA MET A 1 8.32 20.03 14.99
C MET A 1 8.70 21.46 14.63
N GLU A 2 9.99 21.80 14.52
CA GLU A 2 10.44 23.13 14.03
C GLU A 2 9.99 23.47 12.58
N LEU A 3 9.82 22.46 11.72
CA LEU A 3 9.30 22.61 10.35
C LEU A 3 7.84 23.10 10.24
N SER A 4 7.07 23.17 11.33
CA SER A 4 5.76 23.84 11.28
C SER A 4 5.88 25.36 11.19
N GLU A 5 7.00 25.90 11.66
CA GLU A 5 7.26 27.35 11.74
C GLU A 5 8.05 27.85 10.52
N GLN A 6 8.82 26.97 9.86
CA GLN A 6 9.60 27.28 8.66
C GLN A 6 8.93 26.75 7.39
N GLU A 7 8.10 27.59 6.76
CA GLU A 7 7.30 27.18 5.60
C GLU A 7 8.14 26.82 4.35
N ASP A 8 9.22 27.55 4.08
CA ASP A 8 10.06 27.31 2.90
C ASP A 8 10.80 25.97 2.98
N LEU A 9 11.35 25.64 4.16
CA LEU A 9 12.02 24.37 4.39
C LEU A 9 11.03 23.20 4.30
N ARG A 10 9.79 23.41 4.78
CA ARG A 10 8.71 22.44 4.67
C ARG A 10 8.34 22.15 3.23
N LYS A 11 8.19 23.19 2.40
CA LYS A 11 7.91 23.05 0.96
C LYS A 11 9.05 22.31 0.26
N PHE A 12 10.29 22.67 0.54
CA PHE A 12 11.46 22.00 -0.01
C PHE A 12 11.48 20.50 0.33
N HIS A 13 11.27 20.17 1.61
CA HIS A 13 11.26 18.77 2.05
C HIS A 13 10.11 17.98 1.43
N TYR A 14 8.92 18.57 1.34
CA TYR A 14 7.77 17.97 0.64
C TYR A 14 8.09 17.65 -0.83
N HIS A 15 8.74 18.56 -1.56
CA HIS A 15 9.14 18.30 -2.95
C HIS A 15 10.24 17.25 -3.06
N THR A 16 11.13 17.15 -2.06
CA THR A 16 12.12 16.07 -1.99
C THR A 16 11.44 14.71 -1.82
N LEU A 17 10.40 14.62 -0.97
CA LEU A 17 9.60 13.40 -0.82
C LEU A 17 8.90 13.02 -2.13
N LYS A 18 8.29 13.98 -2.83
CA LYS A 18 7.68 13.74 -4.15
C LYS A 18 8.73 13.28 -5.19
N LEU A 19 9.95 13.81 -5.14
CA LEU A 19 11.06 13.35 -5.98
C LEU A 19 11.40 11.88 -5.70
N TYR A 20 11.46 11.47 -4.43
CA TYR A 20 11.68 10.05 -4.08
C TYR A 20 10.59 9.14 -4.63
N CYS A 21 9.32 9.57 -4.57
CA CYS A 21 8.22 8.83 -5.21
C CYS A 21 8.42 8.69 -6.72
N ALA A 22 8.79 9.78 -7.39
CA ALA A 22 9.03 9.78 -8.84
C ALA A 22 10.19 8.86 -9.25
N LEU A 23 11.25 8.79 -8.45
CA LEU A 23 12.38 7.89 -8.67
C LEU A 23 12.01 6.41 -8.53
N CYS A 24 11.05 6.09 -7.64
CA CYS A 24 10.53 4.73 -7.42
C CYS A 24 9.45 4.30 -8.43
N ALA A 25 9.00 5.20 -9.30
CA ALA A 25 7.90 4.94 -10.21
C ALA A 25 8.15 3.72 -11.11
N HIS A 26 7.05 3.06 -11.50
CA HIS A 26 7.05 1.92 -12.44
C HIS A 26 7.91 0.71 -12.02
N GLY A 27 8.00 0.42 -10.72
CA GLY A 27 8.62 -0.81 -10.24
C GLY A 27 10.15 -0.76 -10.20
N ASN A 28 10.74 0.43 -10.05
CA ASN A 28 12.19 0.59 -9.88
C ASN A 28 12.63 0.14 -8.47
N THR A 29 12.64 -1.17 -8.25
CA THR A 29 12.96 -1.80 -6.95
C THR A 29 14.39 -1.53 -6.50
N ARG A 30 15.32 -1.33 -7.44
CA ARG A 30 16.71 -1.00 -7.14
C ARG A 30 16.82 0.35 -6.44
N VAL A 31 16.13 1.37 -6.96
CA VAL A 31 16.13 2.71 -6.34
C VAL A 31 15.31 2.71 -5.06
N ALA A 32 14.18 2.01 -5.03
CA ALA A 32 13.39 1.82 -3.82
C ALA A 32 14.24 1.21 -2.67
N HIS A 33 15.04 0.18 -2.96
CA HIS A 33 15.95 -0.42 -1.99
C HIS A 33 17.06 0.54 -1.54
N ALA A 34 17.63 1.32 -2.44
CA ALA A 34 18.61 2.34 -2.08
C ALA A 34 17.99 3.44 -1.19
N LEU A 35 16.75 3.84 -1.46
CA LEU A 35 16.03 4.82 -0.66
C LEU A 35 15.73 4.34 0.76
N CYS A 36 15.58 3.03 1.00
CA CYS A 36 15.47 2.48 2.35
C CYS A 36 16.72 2.75 3.22
N SER A 37 17.87 3.09 2.63
CA SER A 37 19.06 3.52 3.40
C SER A 37 19.03 5.01 3.76
N HIS A 38 18.16 5.79 3.11
CA HIS A 38 17.97 7.22 3.38
C HIS A 38 16.75 7.49 4.25
N LEU A 39 15.73 6.63 4.16
CA LEU A 39 14.50 6.66 4.93
C LEU A 39 14.29 5.30 5.59
N ASP A 40 14.59 5.24 6.87
CA ASP A 40 14.46 4.01 7.65
C ASP A 40 13.00 3.70 7.96
N GLN A 41 12.69 2.40 8.10
CA GLN A 41 11.36 1.92 8.45
C GLN A 41 10.84 2.54 9.76
N SER A 42 11.70 2.72 10.75
CA SER A 42 11.33 3.34 12.03
C SER A 42 10.88 4.79 11.88
N GLN A 43 11.49 5.54 10.96
CA GLN A 43 11.10 6.92 10.66
C GLN A 43 9.71 6.97 10.03
N LEU A 44 9.43 6.07 9.06
CA LEU A 44 8.12 5.98 8.44
C LEU A 44 7.03 5.63 9.46
N LEU A 45 7.27 4.64 10.32
CA LEU A 45 6.32 4.26 11.38
C LEU A 45 6.07 5.41 12.36
N TYR A 46 7.13 6.13 12.75
CA TYR A 46 6.99 7.32 13.58
C TYR A 46 6.12 8.40 12.92
N THR A 47 6.26 8.61 11.60
CA THR A 47 5.43 9.60 10.88
C THR A 47 3.95 9.23 10.81
N ILE A 48 3.62 7.93 10.83
CA ILE A 48 2.25 7.42 10.88
C ILE A 48 1.62 7.71 12.25
N ASP A 49 2.35 7.41 13.33
CA ASP A 49 1.85 7.55 14.70
C ASP A 49 1.82 9.00 15.19
N ASN A 50 2.69 9.86 14.63
CA ASN A 50 2.80 11.24 15.06
C ASN A 50 1.60 12.09 14.62
N GLN A 51 0.74 12.45 15.58
CA GLN A 51 -0.46 13.26 15.37
C GLN A 51 -0.17 14.73 15.02
N TYR A 52 0.98 15.25 15.42
CA TYR A 52 1.37 16.66 15.29
C TYR A 52 2.12 16.97 13.99
N LEU A 53 2.35 15.97 13.13
CA LEU A 53 3.00 16.17 11.85
C LEU A 53 2.13 17.03 10.91
N SER A 54 2.75 18.00 10.23
CA SER A 54 2.06 18.83 9.23
C SER A 54 1.44 17.96 8.13
N GLY A 55 0.23 18.32 7.69
CA GLY A 55 -0.52 17.56 6.67
C GLY A 55 0.27 17.35 5.37
N LEU A 56 0.99 18.37 4.89
CA LEU A 56 1.81 18.26 3.67
C LEU A 56 2.93 17.23 3.81
N LEU A 57 3.63 17.24 4.95
CA LEU A 57 4.70 16.27 5.20
C LEU A 57 4.13 14.87 5.39
N ARG A 58 3.01 14.75 6.10
CA ARG A 58 2.32 13.46 6.29
C ARG A 58 1.92 12.84 4.96
N GLU A 59 1.32 13.62 4.05
CA GLU A 59 1.01 13.17 2.69
C GLU A 59 2.26 12.69 1.96
N GLY A 60 3.34 13.49 1.98
CA GLY A 60 4.60 13.12 1.33
C GLY A 60 5.20 11.81 1.85
N PHE A 61 5.21 11.58 3.16
CA PHE A 61 5.72 10.34 3.74
C PHE A 61 4.85 9.13 3.40
N TYR A 62 3.53 9.30 3.37
CA TYR A 62 2.61 8.23 2.96
C TYR A 62 2.79 7.86 1.49
N ASP A 63 2.95 8.86 0.62
CA ASP A 63 3.21 8.62 -0.79
C ASP A 63 4.53 7.88 -1.01
N VAL A 64 5.58 8.21 -0.26
CA VAL A 64 6.87 7.50 -0.32
C VAL A 64 6.69 6.05 0.12
N LEU A 65 6.02 5.81 1.25
CA LEU A 65 5.75 4.47 1.75
C LEU A 65 4.98 3.63 0.72
N ILE A 66 3.94 4.21 0.11
CA ILE A 66 3.15 3.54 -0.93
C ILE A 66 4.04 3.24 -2.15
N SER A 67 4.78 4.23 -2.64
CA SER A 67 5.60 4.11 -3.86
C SER A 67 6.73 3.09 -3.71
N VAL A 68 7.40 3.06 -2.56
CA VAL A 68 8.53 2.17 -2.27
C VAL A 68 8.06 0.74 -1.99
N HIS A 69 7.04 0.57 -1.15
CA HIS A 69 6.71 -0.74 -0.58
C HIS A 69 5.46 -1.39 -1.17
N LEU A 70 4.47 -0.62 -1.61
CA LEU A 70 3.14 -1.15 -1.93
C LEU A 70 2.82 -1.12 -3.42
N GLU A 71 3.28 -0.11 -4.15
CA GLU A 71 2.82 0.17 -5.51
C GLU A 71 3.10 -0.97 -6.48
N THR A 72 4.29 -1.57 -6.42
CA THR A 72 4.66 -2.69 -7.30
C THR A 72 3.76 -3.91 -7.08
N ALA A 73 3.57 -4.32 -5.82
CA ALA A 73 2.71 -5.46 -5.48
C ALA A 73 1.22 -5.17 -5.76
N ARG A 74 0.78 -3.94 -5.47
CA ARG A 74 -0.57 -3.45 -5.77
C ARG A 74 -0.85 -3.49 -7.27
N ALA A 75 0.07 -3.00 -8.09
CA ALA A 75 -0.06 -2.98 -9.54
C ALA A 75 -0.17 -4.40 -10.10
N ALA A 76 0.73 -5.30 -9.70
CA ALA A 76 0.69 -6.71 -10.10
C ALA A 76 -0.65 -7.38 -9.75
N ARG A 77 -1.12 -7.20 -8.51
CA ARG A 77 -2.43 -7.72 -8.08
C ARG A 77 -3.60 -7.10 -8.83
N ARG A 78 -3.53 -5.80 -9.12
CA ARG A 78 -4.59 -5.08 -9.84
C ARG A 78 -4.69 -5.53 -11.30
N MET A 79 -3.56 -5.80 -11.95
CA MET A 79 -3.53 -6.32 -13.32
C MET A 79 -4.25 -7.66 -13.44
N MET A 80 -4.04 -8.56 -12.48
CA MET A 80 -4.65 -9.91 -12.49
C MET A 80 -6.02 -9.98 -11.79
N ASN A 81 -6.56 -8.85 -11.30
CA ASN A 81 -7.80 -8.86 -10.52
C ASN A 81 -9.05 -9.26 -11.32
N ASN A 82 -8.99 -9.13 -12.64
CA ASN A 82 -10.07 -9.52 -13.56
C ASN A 82 -9.89 -10.94 -14.11
N GLU A 83 -8.86 -11.66 -13.67
CA GLU A 83 -8.59 -13.04 -14.03
C GLU A 83 -9.01 -13.97 -12.90
N PHE A 84 -9.83 -14.98 -13.21
CA PHE A 84 -10.37 -15.92 -12.22
C PHE A 84 -9.87 -17.33 -12.52
N ILE A 85 -8.67 -17.64 -12.04
CA ILE A 85 -8.09 -18.98 -12.13
C ILE A 85 -8.37 -19.71 -10.83
N ILE A 86 -9.22 -20.74 -10.89
CA ILE A 86 -9.73 -21.44 -9.71
C ILE A 86 -9.28 -22.91 -9.76
N PRO A 87 -8.41 -23.37 -8.85
CA PRO A 87 -8.00 -24.77 -8.79
C PRO A 87 -9.11 -25.64 -8.18
N ILE A 88 -9.14 -26.92 -8.58
CA ILE A 88 -10.09 -27.90 -8.05
C ILE A 88 -9.47 -28.55 -6.80
N THR A 89 -9.84 -28.05 -5.62
CA THR A 89 -9.40 -28.56 -4.32
C THR A 89 -10.61 -28.80 -3.39
N ALA A 90 -10.38 -29.44 -2.25
CA ALA A 90 -11.43 -29.62 -1.23
C ALA A 90 -11.95 -28.28 -0.69
N GLU A 91 -11.08 -27.27 -0.62
CA GLU A 91 -11.43 -25.91 -0.20
C GLU A 91 -12.39 -25.25 -1.19
N THR A 92 -12.09 -25.34 -2.49
CA THR A 92 -12.97 -24.80 -3.54
C THR A 92 -14.35 -25.44 -3.51
N ARG A 93 -14.43 -26.75 -3.23
CA ARG A 93 -15.68 -27.49 -3.09
C ARG A 93 -16.54 -26.99 -1.93
N GLY A 94 -15.93 -26.41 -0.90
CA GLY A 94 -16.62 -25.84 0.25
C GLY A 94 -17.24 -24.46 0.02
N ILE A 95 -16.87 -23.76 -1.07
CA ILE A 95 -17.36 -22.42 -1.36
C ILE A 95 -18.80 -22.49 -1.89
N ARG A 96 -19.71 -21.79 -1.21
CA ARG A 96 -21.14 -21.69 -1.57
C ARG A 96 -21.58 -20.24 -1.58
N LEU A 97 -22.53 -19.92 -2.45
CA LEU A 97 -23.14 -18.58 -2.51
C LEU A 97 -23.87 -18.21 -1.21
N PHE A 98 -24.48 -19.21 -0.58
CA PHE A 98 -25.16 -19.08 0.71
C PHE A 98 -24.56 -20.05 1.72
N PRO A 99 -24.30 -19.61 2.95
CA PRO A 99 -23.74 -20.47 3.99
C PRO A 99 -24.78 -21.45 4.54
N ASP A 100 -26.06 -21.13 4.46
CA ASP A 100 -27.17 -21.87 5.05
C ASP A 100 -28.46 -21.72 4.22
N ALA A 101 -29.52 -22.41 4.64
CA ALA A 101 -30.81 -22.41 3.95
C ALA A 101 -31.55 -21.06 4.01
N SER A 102 -31.10 -20.12 4.86
CA SER A 102 -31.71 -18.79 4.99
C SER A 102 -31.51 -17.90 3.75
N LYS A 103 -30.67 -18.33 2.79
CA LYS A 103 -30.33 -17.59 1.55
C LYS A 103 -29.83 -16.17 1.81
N ARG A 104 -29.19 -15.94 2.97
CA ARG A 104 -28.55 -14.67 3.29
C ARG A 104 -27.12 -14.66 2.78
N HIS A 105 -26.76 -13.60 2.06
CA HIS A 105 -25.37 -13.38 1.66
C HIS A 105 -24.51 -13.04 2.87
N ARG A 106 -23.25 -13.47 2.81
CA ARG A 106 -22.23 -12.94 3.72
C ARG A 106 -21.72 -11.60 3.19
N PRO A 107 -21.22 -10.72 4.07
CA PRO A 107 -20.48 -9.55 3.64
C PRO A 107 -19.34 -9.93 2.68
N PRO A 108 -18.94 -9.05 1.76
CA PRO A 108 -17.72 -9.27 0.98
C PRO A 108 -16.49 -9.32 1.89
N GLY A 109 -15.48 -10.13 1.53
CA GLY A 109 -14.19 -10.19 2.24
C GLY A 109 -14.12 -11.12 3.45
N VAL A 110 -15.23 -11.74 3.89
CA VAL A 110 -15.24 -12.70 5.02
C VAL A 110 -15.20 -14.18 4.60
N SER A 111 -15.38 -14.47 3.31
CA SER A 111 -15.36 -15.83 2.78
C SER A 111 -13.99 -16.21 2.22
N LEU A 112 -13.70 -17.52 2.20
CA LEU A 112 -12.50 -18.06 1.56
C LEU A 112 -12.45 -17.63 0.08
N SER A 113 -11.28 -17.22 -0.38
CA SER A 113 -10.99 -16.99 -1.78
C SER A 113 -9.92 -17.96 -2.21
N THR A 114 -10.26 -18.85 -3.15
CA THR A 114 -9.34 -19.86 -3.71
C THR A 114 -8.80 -19.46 -5.07
N SER A 115 -9.12 -18.26 -5.55
CA SER A 115 -8.57 -17.75 -6.81
C SER A 115 -7.07 -17.56 -6.67
N LEU A 116 -6.31 -18.01 -7.66
CA LEU A 116 -4.89 -17.73 -7.73
C LEU A 116 -4.68 -16.22 -7.85
N LYS A 117 -3.75 -15.69 -7.05
CA LYS A 117 -3.35 -14.28 -7.05
C LYS A 117 -1.82 -14.21 -6.99
N PRO A 118 -1.21 -13.22 -7.66
CA PRO A 118 0.22 -12.98 -7.58
C PRO A 118 0.65 -12.42 -6.22
#